data_AF-A0A182U5G9-F1
#
_entry.id   AF-A0A182U5G9-F1
#
_cell.length_a   1.000
_cell.length_b   1.000
_cell.length_c   1.000
_cell.angle_alpha   90.00
_cell.angle_beta   90.00
_cell.angle_gamma   90.00
#
_symmetry.space_group_name_H-M   'P 1'
#
loop_
_entity.id
_entity.type
_entity.pdbx_description
1 polymer ?
#
loop_
_entity_poly.entity_id
_entity_poly.type
_entity_poly.pdbx_seq_one_letter_code
_entity_poly.pdbx_strand_id
1 'polypeptide(L)'
;MCRYATDLKPMLRIIADENAPKLRLDEPVDLKQVKFFYQINDGGAHLVSPVDLDIRDAMEKVMAHFRATVKAEVKKVYLDKLRKSAPMWLANMKTPSKVGFDSQLANLEGAINPWLELAKWPLRMSNHTLIGILTALTERGGVKYGSAEYHHYVQQKQELVSEFRDMLGENGVFIYPTHPTVAPYHNEPLIRALNFSYTAIINVLGLPATAVPLGLGREGLPVGLQVVAGVNQDRLCLAVACELERAFGGWVAPEVKA
;
A
#
# COMPACT_ATOMS: atom_id res chain seq x y z
N MET A 1 13.03 -6.99 -1.10
CA MET A 1 12.52 -7.39 0.22
C MET A 1 13.67 -8.05 0.97
N CYS A 2 13.92 -7.65 2.20
CA CYS A 2 15.02 -8.14 3.03
C CYS A 2 14.58 -8.09 4.50
N ARG A 3 15.41 -8.63 5.41
CA ARG A 3 15.13 -8.61 6.85
C ARG A 3 15.48 -7.27 7.49
N TYR A 4 16.52 -6.60 6.99
CA TYR A 4 17.07 -5.38 7.57
C TYR A 4 16.94 -4.20 6.62
N ALA A 5 16.54 -3.04 7.14
CA ALA A 5 16.39 -1.81 6.37
C ALA A 5 17.70 -1.39 5.69
N THR A 6 18.84 -1.68 6.31
CA THR A 6 20.18 -1.39 5.76
C THR A 6 20.46 -2.10 4.44
N ASP A 7 19.84 -3.25 4.20
CA ASP A 7 20.03 -4.05 2.98
C ASP A 7 19.23 -3.48 1.79
N LEU A 8 18.21 -2.67 2.05
CA LEU A 8 17.34 -2.12 1.02
C LEU A 8 18.10 -1.17 0.09
N LYS A 9 18.97 -0.30 0.64
CA LYS A 9 19.72 0.69 -0.15
C LYS A 9 20.65 0.05 -1.19
N PRO A 10 21.57 -0.87 -0.84
CA PRO A 10 22.43 -1.51 -1.84
C PRO A 10 21.63 -2.35 -2.83
N MET A 11 20.59 -3.05 -2.38
CA MET A 11 19.71 -3.83 -3.27
C MET A 11 18.98 -2.93 -4.29
N LEU A 12 18.37 -1.82 -3.82
CA LEU A 12 17.66 -0.89 -4.69
C LEU A 12 18.60 -0.22 -5.70
N ARG A 13 19.83 0.10 -5.29
CA ARG A 13 20.85 0.63 -6.22
C ARG A 13 21.09 -0.32 -7.38
N ILE A 14 21.26 -1.62 -7.11
CA ILE A 14 21.52 -2.62 -8.14
C ILE A 14 20.30 -2.78 -9.05
N ILE A 15 19.09 -2.83 -8.49
CA ILE A 15 17.85 -3.01 -9.26
C ILE A 15 17.54 -1.78 -10.13
N ALA A 16 17.79 -0.58 -9.62
CA ALA A 16 17.51 0.65 -10.33
C ALA A 16 18.49 0.89 -11.51
N ASP A 17 19.67 0.28 -11.47
CA ASP A 17 20.68 0.32 -12.53
C ASP A 17 20.93 1.74 -13.05
N GLU A 18 20.72 2.01 -14.35
CA GLU A 18 20.86 3.33 -14.97
C GLU A 18 19.96 4.43 -14.35
N ASN A 19 18.89 4.05 -13.65
CA ASN A 19 17.99 4.98 -12.96
C ASN A 19 18.43 5.29 -11.52
N ALA A 20 19.43 4.59 -10.96
CA ALA A 20 19.88 4.79 -9.59
C ALA A 20 20.27 6.25 -9.24
N PRO A 21 20.92 7.04 -10.13
CA PRO A 21 21.22 8.44 -9.85
C PRO A 21 19.99 9.32 -9.59
N LYS A 22 18.83 8.98 -10.19
CA LYS A 22 17.58 9.74 -9.99
C LYS A 22 17.06 9.64 -8.56
N LEU A 23 17.38 8.54 -7.86
CA LEU A 23 16.88 8.22 -6.53
C LEU A 23 17.70 8.86 -5.39
N ARG A 24 18.85 9.46 -5.71
CA ARG A 24 19.69 10.21 -4.77
C ARG A 24 20.07 9.40 -3.51
N LEU A 25 20.29 8.09 -3.67
CA LEU A 25 20.45 7.15 -2.54
C LEU A 25 21.67 7.44 -1.64
N ASP A 26 22.68 8.14 -2.16
CA ASP A 26 23.91 8.49 -1.43
C ASP A 26 23.90 9.86 -0.77
N GLU A 27 22.88 10.66 -1.06
CA GLU A 27 22.72 11.92 -0.36
C GLU A 27 22.32 11.66 1.09
N PRO A 28 23.07 12.17 2.08
CA PRO A 28 22.74 11.97 3.48
C PRO A 28 21.38 12.62 3.79
N VAL A 29 20.62 11.97 4.67
CA VAL A 29 19.32 12.45 5.12
C VAL A 29 19.44 12.88 6.58
N ASP A 30 19.28 14.16 6.85
CA ASP A 30 19.08 14.67 8.21
C ASP A 30 17.60 14.54 8.57
N LEU A 31 17.26 13.51 9.36
CA LEU A 31 15.89 13.23 9.75
C LEU A 31 15.24 14.37 10.56
N LYS A 32 16.01 15.24 11.19
CA LYS A 32 15.49 16.41 11.90
C LYS A 32 14.86 17.42 10.93
N GLN A 33 15.34 17.48 9.69
CA GLN A 33 14.84 18.38 8.66
C GLN A 33 13.64 17.81 7.90
N VAL A 34 13.38 16.50 8.01
CA VAL A 34 12.27 15.84 7.32
C VAL A 34 10.94 16.27 7.95
N LYS A 35 9.96 16.57 7.09
CA LYS A 35 8.58 16.86 7.51
C LYS A 35 7.76 15.58 7.51
N PHE A 36 7.34 15.14 8.68
CA PHE A 36 6.54 13.93 8.83
C PHE A 36 5.06 14.26 8.84
N PHE A 37 4.32 13.70 7.90
CA PHE A 37 2.87 13.73 7.83
C PHE A 37 2.34 12.34 8.19
N TYR A 38 1.19 12.25 8.84
CA TYR A 38 0.58 10.95 9.10
C TYR A 38 -0.93 11.00 9.16
N GLN A 39 -1.54 9.87 8.83
CA GLN A 39 -2.97 9.61 8.97
C GLN A 39 -3.18 8.18 9.45
N ILE A 40 -4.10 7.98 10.40
CA ILE A 40 -4.27 6.69 11.09
C ILE A 40 -5.18 5.75 10.32
N ASN A 41 -6.17 6.26 9.57
CA ASN A 41 -7.13 5.47 8.82
C ASN A 41 -7.37 6.10 7.45
N ASP A 42 -8.11 5.42 6.59
CA ASP A 42 -8.45 5.88 5.24
C ASP A 42 -9.54 6.97 5.19
N GLY A 43 -10.03 7.47 6.33
CA GLY A 43 -11.18 8.38 6.36
C GLY A 43 -12.53 7.66 6.34
N GLY A 44 -12.56 6.33 6.57
CA GLY A 44 -13.75 5.56 6.89
C GLY A 44 -14.47 4.95 5.70
N ALA A 45 -13.77 4.27 4.79
CA ALA A 45 -14.44 3.58 3.69
C ALA A 45 -15.30 2.40 4.20
N HIS A 46 -16.51 2.26 3.67
CA HIS A 46 -17.52 1.32 4.20
C HIS A 46 -17.12 -0.16 4.18
N LEU A 47 -16.29 -0.58 3.23
CA LEU A 47 -15.89 -1.98 3.03
C LEU A 47 -14.44 -2.24 3.44
N VAL A 48 -13.85 -1.29 4.16
CA VAL A 48 -12.49 -1.39 4.69
C VAL A 48 -12.58 -1.56 6.20
N SER A 49 -11.81 -2.51 6.73
CA SER A 49 -11.82 -2.79 8.16
C SER A 49 -11.29 -1.59 8.95
N PRO A 50 -11.83 -1.32 10.15
CA PRO A 50 -11.24 -0.36 11.07
C PRO A 50 -9.79 -0.72 11.37
N VAL A 51 -8.95 0.31 11.56
CA VAL A 51 -7.53 0.09 11.89
C VAL A 51 -7.40 -0.50 13.29
N ASP A 52 -6.66 -1.59 13.40
CA ASP A 52 -6.36 -2.35 14.61
C ASP A 52 -5.65 -1.49 15.66
N LEU A 53 -5.90 -1.79 16.94
CA LEU A 53 -5.32 -1.03 18.06
C LEU A 53 -3.80 -1.11 18.09
N ASP A 54 -3.20 -2.26 17.76
CA ASP A 54 -1.74 -2.40 17.78
C ASP A 54 -1.08 -1.51 16.71
N ILE A 55 -1.74 -1.35 15.56
CA ILE A 55 -1.28 -0.48 14.48
C ILE A 55 -1.42 1.00 14.87
N ARG A 56 -2.52 1.36 15.55
CA ARG A 56 -2.71 2.72 16.09
C ARG A 56 -1.65 3.06 17.14
N ASP A 57 -1.40 2.14 18.07
CA ASP A 57 -0.41 2.31 19.12
C ASP A 57 1.00 2.41 18.53
N ALA A 58 1.33 1.60 17.52
CA ALA A 58 2.59 1.69 16.81
C ALA A 58 2.75 3.04 16.11
N MET A 59 1.71 3.54 15.42
CA MET A 59 1.71 4.87 14.81
C MET A 59 1.98 5.96 15.84
N GLU A 60 1.27 5.97 16.97
CA GLU A 60 1.46 6.99 18.01
C GLU A 60 2.86 6.93 18.62
N LYS A 61 3.42 5.73 18.87
CA LYS A 61 4.79 5.55 19.34
C LYS A 61 5.82 6.09 18.34
N VAL A 62 5.64 5.80 17.04
CA VAL A 62 6.51 6.29 15.96
C VAL A 62 6.46 7.82 15.87
N MET A 63 5.27 8.42 15.94
CA MET A 63 5.11 9.88 15.95
C MET A 63 5.72 10.52 17.21
N ALA A 64 5.59 9.89 18.37
CA ALA A 64 6.22 10.36 19.61
C ALA A 64 7.75 10.31 19.52
N HIS A 65 8.31 9.25 18.94
CA HIS A 65 9.75 9.12 18.71
C HIS A 65 10.30 10.21 17.79
N PHE A 66 9.61 10.51 16.68
CA PHE A 66 10.03 11.59 15.79
C PHE A 66 10.01 12.97 16.47
N ARG A 67 9.01 13.23 17.34
CA ARG A 67 8.95 14.50 18.10
C ARG A 67 10.01 14.59 19.19
N ALA A 68 10.16 13.56 20.01
CA ALA A 68 10.98 13.61 21.22
C ALA A 68 12.46 13.31 20.96
N THR A 69 12.74 12.28 20.15
CA THR A 69 14.10 11.78 19.92
C THR A 69 14.73 12.45 18.71
N VAL A 70 14.05 12.40 17.55
CA VAL A 70 14.57 12.97 16.30
C VAL A 70 14.45 14.50 16.28
N LYS A 71 13.46 15.05 17.01
CA LYS A 71 13.14 16.49 17.06
C LYS A 71 12.74 17.05 15.69
N ALA A 72 12.02 16.25 14.91
CA ALA A 72 11.51 16.61 13.59
C ALA A 72 10.09 17.21 13.66
N GLU A 73 9.68 17.90 12.60
CA GLU A 73 8.31 18.39 12.46
C GLU A 73 7.36 17.21 12.17
N VAL A 74 6.32 17.06 12.99
CA VAL A 74 5.32 15.98 12.84
C VAL A 74 3.92 16.57 12.80
N LYS A 75 3.23 16.43 11.66
CA LYS A 75 1.90 16.97 11.42
C LYS A 75 0.89 15.85 11.13
N LYS A 76 -0.20 15.81 11.89
CA LYS A 76 -1.35 14.96 11.56
C LYS A 76 -2.11 15.61 10.40
N VAL A 77 -2.41 14.84 9.36
CA VAL A 77 -3.20 15.30 8.22
C VAL A 77 -4.49 14.50 8.11
N TYR A 78 -5.44 15.06 7.36
CA TYR A 78 -6.71 14.40 7.05
C TYR A 78 -7.03 14.59 5.56
N LEU A 79 -6.66 13.58 4.78
CA LEU A 79 -6.85 13.47 3.35
C LEU A 79 -8.14 12.67 3.11
N ASP A 80 -9.27 13.36 3.07
CA ASP A 80 -10.60 12.74 2.97
C ASP A 80 -10.73 11.81 1.76
N LYS A 81 -10.07 12.15 0.65
CA LYS A 81 -10.08 11.38 -0.60
C LYS A 81 -9.53 9.95 -0.45
N LEU A 82 -8.74 9.67 0.60
CA LEU A 82 -8.24 8.32 0.87
C LEU A 82 -9.39 7.30 1.09
N ARG A 83 -10.60 7.75 1.47
CA ARG A 83 -11.76 6.84 1.62
C ARG A 83 -12.21 6.25 0.28
N LYS A 84 -11.77 6.85 -0.83
CA LYS A 84 -12.05 6.42 -2.20
C LYS A 84 -10.86 5.66 -2.81
N SER A 85 -9.91 5.19 -1.99
CA SER A 85 -8.73 4.46 -2.47
C SER A 85 -9.06 3.25 -3.36
N ALA A 86 -9.97 2.37 -2.92
CA ALA A 86 -10.38 1.20 -3.68
C ALA A 86 -11.04 1.54 -5.05
N PRO A 87 -12.08 2.40 -5.12
CA PRO A 87 -12.68 2.75 -6.40
C PRO A 87 -11.72 3.53 -7.32
N MET A 88 -10.87 4.40 -6.78
CA MET A 88 -9.83 5.07 -7.58
C MET A 88 -8.83 4.08 -8.17
N TRP A 89 -8.41 3.06 -7.39
CA TRP A 89 -7.55 2.00 -7.89
C TRP A 89 -8.23 1.19 -9.00
N LEU A 90 -9.48 0.75 -8.78
CA LEU A 90 -10.25 0.01 -9.80
C LEU A 90 -10.42 0.80 -11.09
N ALA A 91 -10.70 2.11 -10.99
CA ALA A 91 -10.78 2.98 -12.16
C ALA A 91 -9.43 3.09 -12.89
N ASN A 92 -8.32 3.23 -12.16
CA ASN A 92 -6.98 3.36 -12.75
C ASN A 92 -6.41 2.08 -13.35
N MET A 93 -6.98 0.92 -13.02
CA MET A 93 -6.66 -0.33 -13.72
C MET A 93 -7.29 -0.43 -15.10
N LYS A 94 -8.30 0.39 -15.41
CA LYS A 94 -8.98 0.36 -16.69
C LYS A 94 -8.12 0.99 -17.78
N THR A 95 -8.02 0.31 -18.90
CA THR A 95 -7.27 0.74 -20.08
C THR A 95 -8.12 0.54 -21.32
N PRO A 96 -8.03 1.43 -22.32
CA PRO A 96 -8.80 1.31 -23.56
C PRO A 96 -8.36 0.12 -24.42
N SER A 97 -7.14 -0.41 -24.25
CA SER A 97 -6.53 -1.36 -25.18
C SER A 97 -6.29 -2.78 -24.64
N LYS A 98 -6.60 -3.07 -23.37
CA LYS A 98 -6.40 -4.42 -22.83
C LYS A 98 -7.71 -5.16 -22.62
N VAL A 99 -7.63 -6.46 -22.86
CA VAL A 99 -8.65 -7.44 -22.51
C VAL A 99 -8.80 -7.54 -20.99
N GLY A 100 -10.01 -7.80 -20.52
CA GLY A 100 -10.33 -7.91 -19.09
C GLY A 100 -9.69 -9.14 -18.45
N PHE A 101 -9.82 -9.25 -17.13
CA PHE A 101 -9.31 -10.41 -16.39
C PHE A 101 -9.98 -11.73 -16.79
N ASP A 102 -11.20 -11.69 -17.33
CA ASP A 102 -11.86 -12.85 -17.96
C ASP A 102 -11.09 -13.41 -19.17
N SER A 103 -10.48 -12.55 -19.97
CA SER A 103 -9.56 -12.98 -21.03
C SER A 103 -8.21 -13.45 -20.49
N GLN A 104 -7.70 -12.85 -19.42
CA GLN A 104 -6.47 -13.34 -18.77
C GLN A 104 -6.64 -14.77 -18.26
N LEU A 105 -7.81 -15.09 -17.69
CA LEU A 105 -8.14 -16.45 -17.26
C LEU A 105 -8.27 -17.44 -18.41
N ALA A 106 -8.50 -16.97 -19.64
CA ALA A 106 -8.52 -17.78 -20.86
C ALA A 106 -7.17 -17.80 -21.58
N ASN A 107 -6.05 -17.47 -20.92
CA ASN A 107 -4.72 -17.35 -21.54
C ASN A 107 -4.69 -16.40 -22.76
N LEU A 108 -5.56 -15.39 -22.78
CA LEU A 108 -5.73 -14.46 -23.91
C LEU A 108 -6.26 -15.11 -25.20
N GLU A 109 -6.66 -16.37 -25.17
CA GLU A 109 -7.28 -17.11 -26.28
C GLU A 109 -8.82 -16.96 -26.24
N GLY A 110 -9.30 -15.71 -26.08
CA GLY A 110 -10.72 -15.38 -25.95
C GLY A 110 -11.09 -14.82 -24.58
N ALA A 111 -12.24 -15.20 -24.04
CA ALA A 111 -12.71 -14.80 -22.71
C ALA A 111 -13.57 -15.90 -22.10
N ILE A 112 -13.38 -16.17 -20.80
CA ILE A 112 -14.29 -17.05 -20.08
C ILE A 112 -15.64 -16.36 -19.86
N ASN A 113 -16.69 -17.13 -19.58
CA ASN A 113 -17.91 -16.59 -18.99
C ASN A 113 -17.87 -16.78 -17.46
N PRO A 114 -17.59 -15.73 -16.67
CA PRO A 114 -17.38 -15.89 -15.24
C PRO A 114 -18.62 -16.40 -14.49
N TRP A 115 -19.84 -16.11 -14.98
CA TRP A 115 -21.07 -16.63 -14.38
C TRP A 115 -21.22 -18.14 -14.59
N LEU A 116 -20.86 -18.64 -15.76
CA LEU A 116 -20.85 -20.09 -16.04
C LEU A 116 -19.76 -20.79 -15.22
N GLU A 117 -18.57 -20.20 -15.13
CA GLU A 117 -17.49 -20.76 -14.31
C GLU A 117 -17.85 -20.77 -12.82
N LEU A 118 -18.54 -19.73 -12.32
CA LEU A 118 -19.07 -19.69 -10.97
C LEU A 118 -20.09 -20.81 -10.71
N ALA A 119 -20.99 -21.07 -11.67
CA ALA A 119 -21.96 -22.16 -11.58
C ALA A 119 -21.32 -23.56 -11.63
N LYS A 120 -20.21 -23.73 -12.38
CA LYS A 120 -19.42 -24.96 -12.44
C LYS A 120 -18.59 -25.22 -11.19
N TRP A 121 -18.19 -24.16 -10.49
CA TRP A 121 -17.30 -24.23 -9.33
C TRP A 121 -17.78 -25.16 -8.20
N PRO A 122 -19.04 -25.11 -7.71
CA PRO A 122 -19.51 -26.02 -6.67
C PRO A 122 -19.51 -27.50 -7.10
N LEU A 123 -19.60 -27.76 -8.42
CA LEU A 123 -19.53 -29.09 -9.00
C LEU A 123 -18.09 -29.56 -9.28
N ARG A 124 -17.07 -28.77 -8.92
CA ARG A 124 -15.65 -29.01 -9.24
C ARG A 124 -15.37 -29.17 -10.74
N MET A 125 -16.21 -28.56 -11.58
CA MET A 125 -16.10 -28.60 -13.05
C MET A 125 -15.41 -27.36 -13.61
N SER A 126 -15.15 -26.34 -12.78
CA SER A 126 -14.42 -25.15 -13.22
C SER A 126 -12.91 -25.40 -13.15
N ASN A 127 -12.19 -25.01 -14.21
CA ASN A 127 -10.73 -25.03 -14.25
C ASN A 127 -10.10 -23.79 -13.57
N HIS A 128 -10.91 -22.92 -12.96
CA HIS A 128 -10.47 -21.66 -12.38
C HIS A 128 -10.70 -21.63 -10.87
N THR A 129 -9.85 -20.88 -10.17
CA THR A 129 -10.02 -20.64 -8.73
C THR A 129 -11.22 -19.72 -8.49
N LEU A 130 -11.89 -19.88 -7.34
CA LEU A 130 -13.03 -19.03 -6.96
C LEU A 130 -12.65 -17.54 -6.99
N ILE A 131 -11.48 -17.20 -6.45
CA ILE A 131 -10.97 -15.82 -6.46
C ILE A 131 -10.74 -15.30 -7.88
N GLY A 132 -10.25 -16.13 -8.80
CA GLY A 132 -10.10 -15.72 -10.19
C GLY A 132 -11.44 -15.36 -10.81
N ILE A 133 -12.44 -16.22 -10.61
CA ILE A 133 -13.81 -16.02 -11.12
C ILE A 133 -14.43 -14.75 -10.52
N LEU A 134 -14.34 -14.57 -9.21
CA LEU A 134 -14.88 -13.39 -8.52
C LEU A 134 -14.19 -12.09 -8.98
N THR A 135 -12.87 -12.12 -9.18
CA THR A 135 -12.13 -10.96 -9.72
C THR A 135 -12.63 -10.57 -11.11
N ALA A 136 -12.84 -11.55 -12.00
CA ALA A 136 -13.39 -11.29 -13.33
C ALA A 136 -14.81 -10.71 -13.27
N LEU A 137 -15.65 -11.19 -12.35
CA LEU A 137 -16.99 -10.65 -12.12
C LEU A 137 -16.95 -9.21 -11.60
N THR A 138 -16.13 -8.93 -10.59
CA THR A 138 -15.94 -7.57 -10.04
C THR A 138 -15.43 -6.62 -11.11
N GLU A 139 -14.50 -7.04 -11.94
CA GLU A 139 -13.97 -6.20 -13.00
C GLU A 139 -15.04 -5.90 -14.07
N ARG A 140 -15.83 -6.90 -14.46
CA ARG A 140 -16.89 -6.77 -15.47
C ARG A 140 -18.08 -5.92 -14.99
N GLY A 141 -18.42 -6.03 -13.72
CA GLY A 141 -19.49 -5.25 -13.07
C GLY A 141 -19.07 -3.87 -12.57
N GLY A 142 -17.77 -3.60 -12.51
CA GLY A 142 -17.21 -2.35 -11.98
C GLY A 142 -17.25 -1.18 -12.97
N VAL A 143 -16.50 -0.13 -12.61
CA VAL A 143 -16.37 1.13 -13.36
C VAL A 143 -15.93 0.86 -14.81
N LYS A 144 -16.69 1.36 -15.79
CA LYS A 144 -16.34 1.22 -17.21
C LYS A 144 -15.41 2.34 -17.66
N TYR A 145 -14.40 2.01 -18.46
CA TYR A 145 -13.52 3.01 -19.06
C TYR A 145 -14.33 4.06 -19.84
N GLY A 146 -13.97 5.34 -19.68
CA GLY A 146 -14.65 6.46 -20.35
C GLY A 146 -16.04 6.82 -19.82
N SER A 147 -16.55 6.12 -18.80
CA SER A 147 -17.79 6.52 -18.13
C SER A 147 -17.61 7.79 -17.30
N ALA A 148 -18.71 8.47 -16.96
CA ALA A 148 -18.67 9.63 -16.07
C ALA A 148 -18.05 9.28 -14.69
N GLU A 149 -18.35 8.09 -14.16
CA GLU A 149 -17.76 7.60 -12.91
C GLU A 149 -16.25 7.36 -13.04
N TYR A 150 -15.79 6.81 -14.17
CA TYR A 150 -14.36 6.67 -14.45
C TYR A 150 -13.65 8.03 -14.45
N HIS A 151 -14.18 9.01 -15.18
CA HIS A 151 -13.61 10.34 -15.23
C HIS A 151 -13.60 11.03 -13.86
N HIS A 152 -14.65 10.82 -13.06
CA HIS A 152 -14.72 11.33 -11.69
C HIS A 152 -13.58 10.79 -10.82
N TYR A 153 -13.32 9.48 -10.83
CA TYR A 153 -12.23 8.91 -10.04
C TYR A 153 -10.84 9.25 -10.58
N VAL A 154 -10.69 9.39 -11.90
CA VAL A 154 -9.44 9.89 -12.50
C VAL A 154 -9.16 11.33 -12.07
N GLN A 155 -10.18 12.19 -12.01
CA GLN A 155 -10.04 13.54 -11.50
C GLN A 155 -9.66 13.55 -10.02
N GLN A 156 -10.35 12.77 -9.17
CA GLN A 156 -10.00 12.67 -7.75
C GLN A 156 -8.56 12.20 -7.53
N LYS A 157 -8.09 11.23 -8.34
CA LYS A 157 -6.68 10.86 -8.35
C LYS A 157 -5.80 12.07 -8.65
N GLN A 158 -6.07 12.82 -9.71
CA GLN A 158 -5.22 13.94 -10.13
C GLN A 158 -5.12 15.02 -9.04
N GLU A 159 -6.24 15.32 -8.38
CA GLU A 159 -6.28 16.21 -7.22
C GLU A 159 -5.41 15.68 -6.08
N LEU A 160 -5.53 14.39 -5.76
CA LEU A 160 -4.76 13.76 -4.71
C LEU A 160 -3.25 13.67 -5.04
N VAL A 161 -2.90 13.43 -6.31
CA VAL A 161 -1.50 13.49 -6.79
C VAL A 161 -0.92 14.89 -6.57
N SER A 162 -1.68 15.95 -6.87
CA SER A 162 -1.21 17.32 -6.60
C SER A 162 -1.05 17.57 -5.11
N GLU A 163 -2.04 17.16 -4.30
CA GLU A 163 -2.02 17.33 -2.85
C GLU A 163 -0.81 16.62 -2.20
N PHE A 164 -0.50 15.39 -2.62
CA PHE A 164 0.68 14.66 -2.16
C PHE A 164 1.99 15.27 -2.66
N ARG A 165 2.04 15.73 -3.91
CA ARG A 165 3.24 16.39 -4.47
C ARG A 165 3.57 17.66 -3.69
N ASP A 166 2.57 18.49 -3.40
CA ASP A 166 2.75 19.75 -2.69
C ASP A 166 3.09 19.52 -1.21
N MET A 167 2.47 18.50 -0.60
CA MET A 167 2.71 18.11 0.79
C MET A 167 4.11 17.50 0.98
N LEU A 168 4.51 16.56 0.12
CA LEU A 168 5.75 15.81 0.28
C LEU A 168 6.97 16.57 -0.28
N GLY A 169 6.85 17.19 -1.45
CA GLY A 169 7.98 17.81 -2.12
C GLY A 169 9.22 16.90 -2.16
N GLU A 170 10.40 17.47 -1.85
CA GLU A 170 11.67 16.73 -1.81
C GLU A 170 12.10 16.27 -0.40
N ASN A 171 11.36 16.65 0.65
CA ASN A 171 11.78 16.48 2.05
C ASN A 171 10.64 16.14 3.01
N GLY A 172 9.52 15.68 2.47
CA GLY A 172 8.34 15.25 3.22
C GLY A 172 8.17 13.74 3.13
N VAL A 173 7.67 13.18 4.23
CA VAL A 173 7.37 11.76 4.38
C VAL A 173 5.97 11.61 4.95
N PHE A 174 5.15 10.77 4.35
CA PHE A 174 3.84 10.38 4.85
C PHE A 174 3.89 8.97 5.44
N ILE A 175 3.58 8.87 6.74
CA ILE A 175 3.47 7.60 7.46
C ILE A 175 2.01 7.16 7.48
N TYR A 176 1.78 5.93 7.03
CA TYR A 176 0.44 5.39 6.85
C TYR A 176 0.43 3.91 7.23
N PRO A 177 -0.70 3.32 7.69
CA PRO A 177 -0.78 1.88 7.89
C PRO A 177 -0.53 1.14 6.58
N THR A 178 0.26 0.06 6.60
CA THR A 178 0.40 -0.84 5.43
C THR A 178 -0.88 -1.66 5.21
N HIS A 179 -1.60 -1.96 6.28
CA HIS A 179 -2.84 -2.72 6.29
C HIS A 179 -3.65 -2.29 7.52
N PRO A 180 -4.99 -2.37 7.52
CA PRO A 180 -5.78 -1.98 8.69
C PRO A 180 -5.76 -3.02 9.81
N THR A 181 -5.38 -4.26 9.55
CA THR A 181 -5.31 -5.33 10.56
C THR A 181 -3.93 -5.99 10.56
N VAL A 182 -3.58 -6.66 11.65
CA VAL A 182 -2.47 -7.64 11.67
C VAL A 182 -2.78 -8.82 10.74
N ALA A 183 -1.85 -9.78 10.66
CA ALA A 183 -1.97 -10.94 9.78
C ALA A 183 -3.36 -11.61 9.92
N PRO A 184 -4.19 -11.61 8.86
CA PRO A 184 -5.54 -12.15 8.93
C PRO A 184 -5.52 -13.67 9.02
N TYR A 185 -6.59 -14.25 9.55
CA TYR A 185 -6.79 -15.70 9.54
C TYR A 185 -6.94 -16.23 8.11
N HIS A 186 -6.68 -17.52 7.93
CA HIS A 186 -6.96 -18.17 6.65
C HIS A 186 -8.40 -17.95 6.21
N ASN A 187 -8.60 -17.64 4.93
CA ASN A 187 -9.89 -17.36 4.28
C ASN A 187 -10.59 -16.06 4.71
N GLU A 188 -10.15 -15.39 5.78
CA GLU A 188 -10.70 -14.09 6.19
C GLU A 188 -10.58 -13.01 5.09
N PRO A 189 -9.49 -12.94 4.29
CA PRO A 189 -9.40 -11.99 3.18
C PRO A 189 -10.48 -12.15 2.11
N LEU A 190 -11.16 -13.30 2.02
CA LEU A 190 -12.26 -13.51 1.06
C LEU A 190 -13.44 -12.54 1.32
N ILE A 191 -13.65 -12.16 2.58
CA ILE A 191 -14.72 -11.23 2.98
C ILE A 191 -14.20 -9.83 3.33
N ARG A 192 -12.88 -9.67 3.50
CA ARG A 192 -12.20 -8.39 3.78
C ARG A 192 -11.33 -7.93 2.61
N ALA A 193 -11.78 -8.22 1.40
CA ALA A 193 -10.98 -8.10 0.18
C ALA A 193 -10.52 -6.68 -0.15
N LEU A 194 -11.07 -5.61 0.46
CA LEU A 194 -10.68 -4.22 0.16
C LEU A 194 -9.69 -3.62 1.17
N ASN A 195 -9.22 -4.39 2.14
CA ASN A 195 -8.20 -3.93 3.09
C ASN A 195 -6.85 -3.58 2.42
N PHE A 196 -6.55 -4.14 1.23
CA PHE A 196 -5.35 -3.77 0.46
C PHE A 196 -5.39 -2.33 -0.06
N SER A 197 -6.52 -1.63 0.06
CA SER A 197 -6.69 -0.24 -0.39
C SER A 197 -5.63 0.72 0.19
N TYR A 198 -5.11 0.42 1.38
CA TYR A 198 -4.05 1.19 2.03
C TYR A 198 -2.74 1.23 1.24
N THR A 199 -2.37 0.15 0.54
CA THR A 199 -1.19 0.11 -0.35
C THR A 199 -1.58 0.42 -1.79
N ALA A 200 -2.79 0.04 -2.20
CA ALA A 200 -3.32 0.27 -3.55
C ALA A 200 -3.25 1.75 -3.93
N ILE A 201 -3.63 2.64 -3.02
CA ILE A 201 -3.64 4.08 -3.27
C ILE A 201 -2.25 4.63 -3.56
N ILE A 202 -1.22 4.13 -2.89
CA ILE A 202 0.16 4.58 -3.10
C ILE A 202 0.63 4.22 -4.51
N ASN A 203 0.23 3.04 -5.02
CA ASN A 203 0.47 2.66 -6.42
C ASN A 203 -0.25 3.60 -7.40
N VAL A 204 -1.49 3.99 -7.10
CA VAL A 204 -2.27 4.91 -7.94
C VAL A 204 -1.60 6.28 -8.04
N LEU A 205 -0.99 6.73 -6.93
CA LEU A 205 -0.26 7.99 -6.83
C LEU A 205 1.14 7.93 -7.44
N GLY A 206 1.70 6.72 -7.65
CA GLY A 206 3.03 6.52 -8.22
C GLY A 206 4.16 6.97 -7.28
N LEU A 207 3.94 6.86 -5.97
CA LEU A 207 4.90 7.29 -4.95
C LEU A 207 5.75 6.11 -4.44
N PRO A 208 7.02 6.33 -4.12
CA PRO A 208 7.83 5.31 -3.46
C PRO A 208 7.30 5.07 -2.04
N ALA A 209 7.25 3.80 -1.65
CA ALA A 209 6.89 3.41 -0.30
C ALA A 209 7.70 2.22 0.21
N THR A 210 8.05 2.26 1.49
CA THR A 210 8.75 1.19 2.20
C THR A 210 7.91 0.73 3.39
N ALA A 211 7.53 -0.54 3.42
CA ALA A 211 6.89 -1.14 4.58
C ALA A 211 7.96 -1.49 5.63
N VAL A 212 7.76 -1.05 6.86
CA VAL A 212 8.72 -1.16 7.96
C VAL A 212 8.10 -1.94 9.11
N PRO A 213 8.66 -3.09 9.51
CA PRO A 213 8.23 -3.80 10.71
C PRO A 213 8.64 -3.01 11.97
N LEU A 214 7.78 -3.01 12.98
CA LEU A 214 7.94 -2.28 14.24
C LEU A 214 7.91 -3.24 15.44
N GLY A 215 8.29 -4.50 15.23
CA GLY A 215 8.18 -5.58 16.20
C GLY A 215 6.83 -6.29 16.18
N LEU A 216 6.51 -6.93 17.30
CA LEU A 216 5.30 -7.74 17.48
C LEU A 216 4.24 -6.99 18.30
N GLY A 217 2.98 -7.18 17.91
CA GLY A 217 1.80 -6.72 18.63
C GLY A 217 1.45 -7.60 19.84
N ARG A 218 0.29 -7.34 20.44
CA ARG A 218 -0.20 -8.01 21.66
C ARG A 218 -0.43 -9.50 21.47
N GLU A 219 -0.79 -9.91 20.26
CA GLU A 219 -1.01 -11.31 19.89
C GLU A 219 0.26 -12.00 19.38
N GLY A 220 1.43 -11.35 19.48
CA GLY A 220 2.69 -11.87 18.94
C GLY A 220 2.79 -11.80 17.41
N LEU A 221 1.88 -11.08 16.75
CA LEU A 221 1.88 -10.91 15.29
C LEU A 221 2.67 -9.66 14.87
N PRO A 222 3.39 -9.68 13.73
CA PRO A 222 4.11 -8.51 13.25
C PRO A 222 3.20 -7.30 13.00
N VAL A 223 3.65 -6.13 13.47
CA VAL A 223 3.01 -4.84 13.22
C VAL A 223 3.95 -4.00 12.36
N GLY A 224 3.39 -3.26 11.40
CA GLY A 224 4.20 -2.43 10.52
C GLY A 224 3.43 -1.24 9.95
N LEU A 225 4.20 -0.25 9.53
CA LEU A 225 3.70 0.95 8.85
C LEU A 225 4.43 1.10 7.52
N GLN A 226 3.82 1.80 6.58
CA GLN A 226 4.47 2.20 5.35
C GLN A 226 4.95 3.65 5.45
N VAL A 227 6.17 3.86 4.99
CA VAL A 227 6.82 5.15 4.84
C VAL A 227 6.72 5.53 3.37
N VAL A 228 6.02 6.61 3.05
CA VAL A 228 5.79 7.09 1.68
C VAL A 228 6.51 8.43 1.50
N ALA A 229 7.27 8.59 0.43
CA ALA A 229 7.97 9.84 0.13
C ALA A 229 7.57 10.41 -1.24
N GLY A 230 8.08 11.60 -1.56
CA GLY A 230 7.90 12.20 -2.88
C GLY A 230 8.52 11.36 -3.99
N VAL A 231 8.15 11.64 -5.24
CA VAL A 231 8.68 10.93 -6.42
C VAL A 231 10.22 10.98 -6.41
N ASN A 232 10.85 9.83 -6.61
CA ASN A 232 12.30 9.61 -6.59
C ASN A 232 12.98 9.99 -5.24
N GLN A 233 12.22 10.09 -4.14
CA GLN A 233 12.75 10.34 -2.80
C GLN A 233 12.91 9.05 -1.98
N ASP A 234 13.19 7.93 -2.63
CA ASP A 234 13.41 6.63 -1.99
C ASP A 234 14.46 6.71 -0.87
N ARG A 235 15.48 7.57 -1.01
CA ARG A 235 16.45 7.86 0.07
C ARG A 235 15.79 8.21 1.40
N LEU A 236 14.66 8.95 1.39
CA LEU A 236 13.92 9.33 2.61
C LEU A 236 13.21 8.12 3.19
N CYS A 237 12.53 7.33 2.35
CA CYS A 237 11.87 6.10 2.78
C CYS A 237 12.86 5.16 3.48
N LEU A 238 14.04 4.97 2.88
CA LEU A 238 15.08 4.09 3.42
C LEU A 238 15.73 4.64 4.68
N ALA A 239 16.04 5.93 4.74
CA ALA A 239 16.61 6.55 5.94
C ALA A 239 15.66 6.47 7.14
N VAL A 240 14.38 6.73 6.91
CA VAL A 240 13.34 6.58 7.94
C VAL A 240 13.17 5.12 8.33
N ALA A 241 13.19 4.18 7.38
CA ALA A 241 13.12 2.74 7.69
C ALA A 241 14.28 2.29 8.60
N CYS A 242 15.50 2.72 8.33
CA CYS A 242 16.66 2.45 9.19
C CYS A 242 16.49 3.01 10.61
N GLU A 243 15.97 4.23 10.75
CA GLU A 243 15.73 4.83 12.06
C GLU A 243 14.65 4.11 12.85
N LEU A 244 13.56 3.72 12.18
CA LEU A 244 12.48 2.97 12.81
C LEU A 244 12.91 1.56 13.21
N GLU A 245 13.68 0.87 12.37
CA GLU A 245 14.29 -0.41 12.73
C GLU A 245 15.18 -0.27 13.97
N ARG A 246 16.05 0.76 14.02
CA ARG A 246 16.91 1.05 15.17
C ARG A 246 16.12 1.34 16.44
N ALA A 247 15.03 2.08 16.35
CA ALA A 247 14.25 2.53 17.50
C ALA A 247 13.27 1.46 18.03
N PHE A 248 12.72 0.62 17.15
CA PHE A 248 11.63 -0.31 17.47
C PHE A 248 12.02 -1.80 17.33
N GLY A 249 13.25 -2.11 16.91
CA GLY A 249 13.78 -3.47 16.82
C GLY A 249 13.50 -4.18 15.48
N GLY A 250 12.61 -3.64 14.65
CA GLY A 250 12.42 -4.12 13.28
C GLY A 250 11.84 -5.53 13.18
N TRP A 251 12.45 -6.35 12.32
CA TRP A 251 12.03 -7.73 12.06
C TRP A 251 12.38 -8.67 13.22
N VAL A 252 11.41 -9.50 13.60
CA VAL A 252 11.58 -10.57 14.60
C VAL A 252 11.41 -11.92 13.90
N ALA A 253 12.35 -12.83 14.11
CA ALA A 253 12.28 -14.17 13.54
C ALA A 253 11.06 -14.94 14.10
N PRO A 254 10.24 -15.60 13.26
CA PRO A 254 9.14 -16.41 13.75
C PRO A 254 9.67 -17.62 14.52
N GLU A 255 9.05 -17.94 15.66
CA GLU A 255 9.36 -19.17 16.40
C GLU A 255 8.91 -20.38 15.57
N VAL A 256 9.87 -21.16 15.08
CA VAL A 256 9.59 -22.47 14.48
C VAL A 256 9.54 -23.48 15.62
N LYS A 257 8.34 -23.82 16.10
CA LYS A 257 8.16 -24.96 17.00
C LYS A 257 8.38 -26.23 16.17
N ALA A 258 9.51 -26.89 16.43
CA ALA A 258 9.86 -28.20 15.87
C ALA A 258 8.98 -29.31 16.45
#